data_AF-A0A6A3B2R3-F1
#
_entry.id   AF-A0A6A3B2R3-F1
#
_cell.length_a   1.000
_cell.length_b   1.000
_cell.length_c   1.000
_cell.angle_alpha   90.00
_cell.angle_beta   90.00
_cell.angle_gamma   90.00
#
_symmetry.space_group_name_H-M   'P 1'
#
loop_
_entity.id
_entity.type
_entity.pdbx_description
1 polymer ?
#
loop_
_entity_poly.entity_id
_entity_poly.type
_entity_poly.pdbx_seq_one_letter_code
_entity_poly.pdbx_strand_id
1 'polypeptide(L)'
;MGRVLEKFGLGSSPINTKGYETLLNLVENTKGDNFDLDYGLFMYNHNALEQLERLDMAFKLLKEDLFGRLLQVYRKQLFGDNGEVDKKVWLPQKFLGNESLIDTPLDNVRQE
;
A
#
# COMPACT_ATOMS: atom_id res chain seq x y z
N MET A 1 7.72 -12.08 -0.10
CA MET A 1 7.56 -11.27 1.13
C MET A 1 8.87 -10.90 1.79
N GLY A 2 9.82 -11.82 2.00
CA GLY A 2 11.12 -11.50 2.64
C GLY A 2 11.85 -10.30 2.00
N ARG A 3 12.00 -10.27 0.66
CA ARG A 3 12.56 -9.12 -0.07
C ARG A 3 11.78 -7.82 0.07
N VAL A 4 10.46 -7.89 0.19
CA VAL A 4 9.61 -6.71 0.41
C VAL A 4 9.88 -6.14 1.80
N LEU A 5 9.93 -7.01 2.80
CA LEU A 5 10.24 -6.64 4.19
C LEU A 5 11.68 -6.14 4.36
N GLU A 6 12.64 -6.70 3.60
CA GLU A 6 14.00 -6.18 3.50
C GLU A 6 14.00 -4.74 2.95
N LYS A 7 13.33 -4.50 1.82
CA LYS A 7 13.20 -3.16 1.22
C LYS A 7 12.45 -2.17 2.11
N PHE A 8 11.49 -2.66 2.89
CA PHE A 8 10.80 -1.87 3.92
C PHE A 8 11.74 -1.42 5.05
N GLY A 9 12.89 -2.09 5.23
CA GLY A 9 13.85 -1.78 6.29
C GLY A 9 13.46 -2.39 7.63
N LEU A 10 12.85 -3.59 7.61
CA LEU A 10 12.45 -4.28 8.84
C LEU A 10 13.66 -4.49 9.76
N GLY A 11 13.53 -4.06 11.02
CA GLY A 11 14.59 -4.14 12.03
C GLY A 11 14.05 -4.63 13.36
N SER A 12 14.94 -5.20 14.18
CA SER A 12 14.61 -5.66 15.52
C SER A 12 14.38 -4.50 16.49
N SER A 13 13.51 -4.70 17.47
CA SER A 13 13.25 -3.77 18.57
C SER A 13 13.23 -4.50 19.93
N PRO A 14 13.39 -3.78 21.05
CA PRO A 14 13.33 -4.39 22.39
C PRO A 14 11.98 -5.01 22.76
N ILE A 15 10.91 -4.70 22.02
CA ILE A 15 9.52 -5.10 22.32
C ILE A 15 8.93 -6.00 21.24
N ASN A 16 9.78 -6.75 20.53
CA ASN A 16 9.32 -7.64 19.48
C ASN A 16 8.29 -8.64 20.03
N THR A 17 7.24 -8.87 19.25
CA THR A 17 6.32 -9.98 19.48
C THR A 17 6.84 -11.22 18.76
N LYS A 18 6.42 -12.42 19.19
CA LYS A 18 6.78 -13.69 18.50
C LYS A 18 6.43 -13.69 17.01
N GLY A 19 5.30 -13.05 16.65
CA GLY A 19 4.90 -12.90 15.25
C GLY A 19 5.89 -12.02 14.47
N TYR A 20 6.33 -10.93 15.09
CA TYR A 20 7.33 -10.02 14.50
C TYR A 20 8.72 -10.69 14.38
N GLU A 21 9.14 -11.47 15.37
CA GLU A 21 10.38 -12.27 15.30
C GLU A 21 10.35 -13.26 14.13
N THR A 22 9.20 -13.89 13.87
CA THR A 22 9.03 -14.75 12.69
C THR A 22 9.25 -13.99 11.38
N LEU A 23 8.81 -12.73 11.30
CA LEU A 23 9.04 -11.88 10.12
C LEU A 23 10.51 -11.48 9.96
N LEU A 24 11.21 -11.18 11.07
CA LEU A 24 12.65 -10.92 11.04
C LEU A 24 13.41 -12.14 10.52
N ASN A 25 13.10 -13.33 11.03
CA ASN A 25 13.71 -14.58 10.58
C ASN A 25 13.44 -14.85 9.08
N LEU A 26 12.23 -14.53 8.60
CA LEU A 26 11.91 -14.63 7.18
C LEU A 26 12.81 -13.71 6.34
N VAL A 27 13.04 -12.47 6.78
CA VAL A 27 13.94 -11.54 6.09
C VAL A 27 15.37 -12.09 6.06
N GLU A 28 15.90 -12.54 7.19
CA GLU A 28 17.27 -13.10 7.26
C GLU A 28 17.45 -14.29 6.31
N ASN A 29 16.49 -15.22 6.29
CA ASN A 29 16.53 -16.39 5.42
C ASN A 29 16.39 -16.05 3.93
N THR A 30 15.65 -15.00 3.58
CA THR A 30 15.44 -14.61 2.17
C THR A 30 16.54 -13.67 1.66
N LYS A 31 17.16 -12.89 2.56
CA LYS A 31 18.22 -11.95 2.20
C LYS A 31 19.49 -12.67 1.73
N GLY A 32 19.75 -13.85 2.29
CA GLY A 32 20.90 -14.68 1.94
C GLY A 32 20.88 -15.22 0.51
N ASP A 33 19.73 -15.25 -0.15
CA ASP A 33 19.63 -15.66 -1.55
C ASP A 33 20.23 -14.60 -2.48
N ASN A 34 20.73 -15.01 -3.65
CA ASN A 34 21.13 -14.06 -4.69
C ASN A 34 19.88 -13.43 -5.34
N PHE A 35 19.94 -12.15 -5.70
CA PHE A 35 18.85 -11.46 -6.41
C PHE A 35 18.44 -12.20 -7.70
N ASP A 36 19.41 -12.80 -8.41
CA ASP A 36 19.13 -13.55 -9.63
C ASP A 36 18.19 -14.74 -9.41
N LEU A 37 18.16 -15.32 -8.21
CA LEU A 37 17.24 -16.40 -7.87
C LEU A 37 15.80 -15.88 -7.79
N ASP A 38 15.57 -14.77 -7.07
CA ASP A 38 14.26 -14.14 -6.97
C ASP A 38 13.76 -13.63 -8.33
N TYR A 39 14.67 -13.07 -9.14
CA TYR A 39 14.37 -12.65 -10.49
C TYR A 39 14.02 -13.84 -11.39
N GLY A 40 14.76 -14.95 -11.29
CA GLY A 40 14.44 -16.19 -11.99
C GLY A 40 13.05 -16.72 -11.61
N LEU A 41 12.71 -16.74 -10.32
CA LEU A 41 11.38 -17.15 -9.85
C LEU A 41 10.28 -16.27 -10.45
N PHE A 42 10.50 -14.97 -10.58
CA PHE A 42 9.57 -14.07 -11.25
C PHE A 42 9.46 -14.37 -12.75
N MET A 43 10.59 -14.48 -13.45
CA MET A 43 10.62 -14.66 -14.90
C MET A 43 10.06 -16.00 -15.37
N TYR A 44 10.23 -17.06 -14.56
CA TYR A 44 9.89 -18.43 -14.96
C TYR A 44 8.61 -18.98 -14.30
N ASN A 45 7.98 -18.23 -13.39
CA ASN A 45 6.65 -18.57 -12.88
C ASN A 45 5.57 -17.80 -13.64
N HIS A 46 4.79 -18.50 -14.47
CA HIS A 46 3.72 -17.91 -15.27
C HIS A 46 2.65 -17.16 -14.45
N ASN A 47 2.53 -17.46 -13.16
CA ASN A 47 1.59 -16.80 -12.26
C ASN A 47 2.20 -15.63 -11.48
N ALA A 48 3.51 -15.36 -11.62
CA ALA A 48 4.21 -14.39 -10.77
C ALA A 48 3.60 -12.99 -10.86
N LEU A 49 3.24 -12.57 -12.07
CA LEU A 49 2.64 -11.26 -12.30
C LEU A 49 1.26 -11.14 -11.62
N GLU A 50 0.36 -12.10 -11.87
CA GLU A 50 -0.98 -12.11 -11.24
C GLU A 50 -0.88 -12.17 -9.72
N GLN A 51 0.03 -12.97 -9.17
CA GLN A 51 0.25 -13.05 -7.73
C GLN A 51 0.74 -11.73 -7.13
N LEU A 52 1.59 -11.01 -7.85
CA LEU A 52 2.09 -9.70 -7.43
C LEU A 52 0.97 -8.66 -7.44
N GLU A 53 0.14 -8.63 -8.48
CA GLU A 53 -1.04 -7.76 -8.57
C GLU A 53 -2.06 -8.05 -7.47
N ARG A 54 -2.33 -9.33 -7.19
CA ARG A 54 -3.25 -9.74 -6.11
C ARG A 54 -2.73 -9.32 -4.74
N LEU A 55 -1.42 -9.37 -4.52
CA LEU A 55 -0.82 -8.90 -3.28
C LEU A 55 -0.97 -7.38 -3.13
N ASP A 56 -0.72 -6.62 -4.20
CA ASP A 56 -0.90 -5.15 -4.20
C ASP A 56 -2.36 -4.77 -3.95
N MET A 57 -3.31 -5.41 -4.64
CA MET A 57 -4.74 -5.19 -4.40
C MET A 57 -5.15 -5.49 -2.96
N ALA A 58 -4.70 -6.62 -2.39
CA ALA A 58 -4.99 -6.96 -1.01
C ALA A 58 -4.46 -5.91 -0.03
N PHE A 59 -3.27 -5.35 -0.29
CA PHE A 59 -2.68 -4.29 0.51
C PHE A 59 -3.45 -2.97 0.39
N LYS A 60 -3.85 -2.60 -0.83
CA LYS A 60 -4.69 -1.42 -1.11
C LYS A 60 -6.04 -1.49 -0.39
N LEU A 61 -6.75 -2.62 -0.49
CA LEU A 61 -8.04 -2.82 0.17
C LEU A 61 -7.92 -2.72 1.70
N LEU A 62 -6.90 -3.35 2.28
CA LEU A 62 -6.66 -3.24 3.73
C LEU A 62 -6.40 -1.78 4.15
N LYS A 63 -5.63 -1.05 3.36
CA LYS A 63 -5.36 0.37 3.60
C LYS A 63 -6.66 1.16 3.59
N GLU A 64 -7.49 0.98 2.57
CA GLU A 64 -8.80 1.65 2.45
C GLU A 64 -9.72 1.36 3.63
N ASP A 65 -9.82 0.10 4.06
CA ASP A 65 -10.63 -0.31 5.20
C ASP A 65 -10.19 0.37 6.51
N LEU A 66 -8.87 0.44 6.74
CA LEU A 66 -8.30 1.08 7.92
C LEU A 66 -8.56 2.59 7.92
N PHE A 67 -8.32 3.27 6.80
CA PHE A 67 -8.58 4.70 6.69
C PHE A 67 -10.07 5.04 6.72
N GLY A 68 -10.92 4.21 6.13
CA GLY A 68 -12.38 4.38 6.17
C GLY A 68 -12.89 4.37 7.61
N ARG A 69 -12.43 3.42 8.44
CA ARG A 69 -12.75 3.37 9.86
C ARG A 69 -12.19 4.57 10.63
N LEU A 70 -10.94 4.96 10.34
CA LEU A 70 -10.31 6.11 10.98
C LEU A 70 -11.09 7.40 10.69
N LEU A 71 -11.46 7.64 9.43
CA LEU A 71 -12.27 8.79 9.02
C LEU A 71 -13.65 8.80 9.67
N GLN A 72 -14.28 7.62 9.84
CA GLN A 72 -15.55 7.51 10.54
C GLN A 72 -15.42 7.94 12.01
N VAL A 73 -14.35 7.53 12.70
CA VAL A 73 -14.08 7.94 14.08
C VAL A 73 -13.88 9.45 14.18
N TYR A 74 -13.05 10.04 13.31
CA TYR A 74 -12.84 11.49 13.27
C TYR A 74 -14.14 12.25 12.98
N ARG A 75 -14.96 11.77 12.05
CA ARG A 75 -16.24 12.40 11.71
C ARG A 75 -17.19 12.44 12.90
N LYS A 76 -17.32 11.32 13.63
CA LYS A 76 -18.16 11.26 14.84
C LYS A 76 -17.67 12.22 15.93
N GLN A 77 -16.35 12.33 16.10
CA GLN A 77 -15.76 13.24 17.08
C GLN A 77 -15.97 14.73 16.72
N LEU A 78 -15.93 15.08 15.43
CA LEU A 78 -16.03 16.47 14.97
C LEU A 78 -17.47 16.97 14.82
N PHE A 79 -18.40 16.13 14.36
CA PHE A 79 -19.76 16.55 13.96
C PHE A 79 -20.89 15.96 14.81
N GLY A 80 -20.58 15.06 15.75
CA GLY A 80 -21.60 14.30 16.49
C GLY A 80 -22.40 13.35 15.59
N ASP A 81 -23.38 12.65 16.15
CA ASP A 81 -24.20 11.65 15.42
C ASP A 81 -25.13 12.26 14.36
N ASN A 82 -25.31 13.60 14.35
CA ASN A 82 -26.29 14.31 13.52
C ASN A 82 -25.68 15.01 12.28
N GLY A 83 -24.40 14.78 11.97
CA GLY A 83 -23.76 15.38 10.81
C GLY A 83 -24.15 14.70 9.50
N GLU A 84 -25.20 15.19 8.83
CA GLU A 84 -25.36 14.98 7.38
C GLU A 84 -24.17 15.66 6.68
N VAL A 85 -23.18 14.86 6.29
CA VAL A 85 -22.01 15.36 5.57
C VAL A 85 -22.04 14.81 4.16
N ASP A 86 -22.23 15.75 3.23
CA ASP A 86 -22.14 15.57 1.79
C ASP A 86 -20.83 14.83 1.44
N LYS A 87 -20.96 13.64 0.82
CA LYS A 87 -19.89 12.63 0.67
C LYS A 87 -18.68 13.13 -0.16
N LYS A 88 -18.77 14.32 -0.76
CA LYS A 88 -17.74 14.93 -1.60
C LYS A 88 -16.66 15.68 -0.83
N VAL A 89 -16.88 16.06 0.43
CA VAL A 89 -15.96 16.97 1.12
C VAL A 89 -15.01 16.19 2.03
N TRP A 90 -13.71 16.25 1.70
CA TRP A 90 -12.59 15.88 2.56
C TRP A 90 -12.18 14.39 2.59
N LEU A 91 -11.98 13.75 1.43
CA LEU A 91 -10.86 12.81 1.35
C LEU A 91 -9.63 13.64 0.96
N PRO A 92 -8.67 13.91 1.86
CA PRO A 92 -7.48 14.65 1.47
C PRO A 92 -6.74 13.82 0.42
N GLN A 93 -6.50 14.41 -0.75
CA GLN A 93 -5.77 13.79 -1.86
C GLN A 93 -4.39 13.25 -1.45
N LYS A 94 -3.87 13.64 -0.28
CA LYS A 94 -2.66 13.08 0.33
C LYS A 94 -2.81 11.62 0.81
N PHE A 95 -4.04 11.11 0.96
CA PHE A 95 -4.31 9.75 1.45
C PHE A 95 -4.63 8.74 0.35
N LEU A 96 -5.16 9.19 -0.80
CA LEU A 96 -5.24 8.38 -2.01
C LEU A 96 -3.93 8.55 -2.76
N GLY A 97 -3.15 7.48 -2.85
CA GLY A 97 -1.89 7.48 -3.58
C GLY A 97 -2.03 8.14 -4.95
N ASN A 98 -1.10 9.03 -5.23
CA ASN A 98 -0.83 9.68 -6.50
C ASN A 98 -0.50 8.67 -7.60
N GLU A 99 -1.52 7.98 -8.11
CA GLU A 99 -1.50 7.24 -9.38
C GLU A 99 -2.81 7.50 -10.13
N SER A 100 -3.04 8.75 -10.51
CA SER A 100 -3.87 9.05 -11.68
C SER A 100 -2.94 9.28 -12.87
N LEU A 101 -2.53 8.19 -13.50
CA LEU A 101 -2.24 8.24 -14.93
C LEU A 101 -3.55 8.60 -15.63
N ILE A 102 -3.45 9.53 -16.58
CA ILE A 102 -4.52 10.05 -17.46
C ILE A 102 -5.32 11.20 -16.85
N ASP A 103 -4.88 12.42 -17.18
CA ASP A 103 -5.74 13.33 -17.93
C ASP A 103 -4.83 14.28 -18.71
N THR A 104 -4.80 14.10 -20.04
CA THR A 104 -4.35 15.12 -20.97
C THR A 104 -5.59 15.94 -21.33
N PRO A 105 -5.69 17.22 -20.94
CA PRO A 105 -6.65 18.10 -21.57
C PRO A 105 -6.08 18.55 -22.92
N LEU A 106 -6.88 18.30 -23.96
CA LEU A 106 -6.72 18.79 -25.31
C LEU A 106 -6.58 20.33 -25.29
N ASP A 107 -5.35 20.85 -25.38
CA ASP A 107 -5.12 22.28 -25.55
C ASP A 107 -5.46 22.67 -26.99
N ASN A 108 -6.69 23.13 -27.18
CA ASN A 108 -7.05 23.98 -28.29
C ASN A 108 -7.01 25.45 -27.83
N VAL A 109 -6.11 26.19 -28.48
CA VAL A 109 -6.13 27.65 -28.77
C VAL A 109 -5.45 28.60 -27.76
N ARG A 110 -4.24 29.08 -28.12
CA ARG A 110 -4.02 30.47 -28.62
C ARG A 110 -2.59 30.76 -29.10
N GLN A 111 -2.54 31.41 -30.28
CA GLN A 111 -1.67 32.53 -30.69
C GLN A 111 -0.18 32.26 -30.94
N GLU A 112 0.20 32.20 -32.22
CA GLU A 112 0.72 33.38 -32.98
C GLU A 112 0.11 33.40 -34.39
#